data_AF-X6LL29-F1
#
_entry.id   AF-X6LL29-F1
#
_cell.length_a   1.000
_cell.length_b   1.000
_cell.length_c   1.000
_cell.angle_alpha   90.00
_cell.angle_beta   90.00
_cell.angle_gamma   90.00
#
_symmetry.space_group_name_H-M   'P 1'
#
loop_
_entity.id
_entity.type
_entity.pdbx_description
1 polymer ?
#
loop_
_entity_poly.entity_id
_entity_poly.type
_entity_poly.pdbx_seq_one_letter_code
_entity_poly.pdbx_strand_id
1 'polypeptide(L)'
;MWNHQIDFNLIYAALNCCKKDVNQTIQLLFKFEQWKFRDNNEQNYKKRMNEFLEKRCCDHNINLFLMFFVKNKILEPIKASTVLTVNGLPFVKKDK
;
A
#
# COMPACT_ATOMS: atom_id res chain seq x y z
N MET A 1 -9.78 0.24 22.81
CA MET A 1 -8.79 -0.80 22.43
C MET A 1 -8.67 -0.96 20.92
N TRP A 2 -8.57 0.14 20.16
CA TRP A 2 -8.15 0.08 18.76
C TRP A 2 -6.76 0.71 18.74
N ASN A 3 -5.75 -0.09 19.03
CA ASN A 3 -4.36 0.32 18.82
C ASN A 3 -4.20 0.66 17.34
N HIS A 4 -3.27 1.56 17.03
CA HIS A 4 -2.96 2.10 15.71
C HIS A 4 -2.42 1.05 14.70
N GLN A 5 -3.01 -0.15 14.63
CA GLN A 5 -2.55 -1.30 13.85
C GLN A 5 -3.21 -1.40 12.46
N ILE A 6 -4.37 -0.78 12.25
CA ILE A 6 -5.11 -0.89 11.00
C ILE A 6 -4.93 0.37 10.17
N ASP A 7 -4.35 0.19 8.99
CA ASP A 7 -4.19 1.25 8.00
C ASP A 7 -5.45 1.36 7.13
N PHE A 8 -6.27 2.39 7.39
CA PHE A 8 -7.51 2.61 6.63
C PHE A 8 -7.24 3.02 5.17
N ASN A 9 -6.10 3.65 4.88
CA ASN A 9 -5.75 3.99 3.50
C ASN A 9 -5.40 2.75 2.69
N LEU A 10 -4.72 1.78 3.31
CA LEU A 10 -4.49 0.46 2.71
C LEU A 10 -5.79 -0.27 2.39
N ILE A 11 -6.74 -0.30 3.32
CA ILE A 11 -8.06 -0.93 3.09
C ILE A 11 -8.79 -0.23 1.95
N TYR A 12 -8.78 1.11 1.94
CA TYR A 12 -9.39 1.89 0.87
C TYR A 12 -8.76 1.62 -0.50
N ALA A 13 -7.43 1.57 -0.57
CA ALA A 13 -6.72 1.24 -1.80
C ALA A 13 -7.10 -0.16 -2.30
N ALA A 14 -7.12 -1.16 -1.41
CA ALA A 14 -7.51 -2.53 -1.75
C ALA A 14 -8.97 -2.63 -2.22
N LEU A 15 -9.90 -1.91 -1.58
CA LEU A 15 -11.30 -1.81 -2.02
C LEU A 15 -11.40 -1.26 -3.44
N ASN A 16 -10.66 -0.19 -3.74
CA ASN A 16 -10.66 0.39 -5.10
C ASN A 16 -10.09 -0.59 -6.14
N CYS A 17 -9.01 -1.30 -5.80
CA CYS A 17 -8.46 -2.36 -6.65
C CYS A 17 -9.48 -3.48 -6.95
N CYS A 18 -10.35 -3.79 -6.00
CA CYS A 18 -11.39 -4.82 -6.10
C CYS A 18 -12.77 -4.28 -6.52
N LYS A 19 -12.86 -3.08 -7.13
CA LYS A 19 -14.14 -2.46 -7.54
C LYS A 19 -15.17 -2.40 -6.40
N LYS A 20 -14.71 -2.21 -5.16
CA LYS A 20 -15.50 -2.17 -3.92
C LYS A 20 -16.16 -3.51 -3.52
N ASP A 21 -15.74 -4.63 -4.11
CA ASP A 21 -16.14 -5.96 -3.65
C ASP A 21 -15.40 -6.32 -2.36
N VAL A 22 -16.16 -6.50 -1.27
CA VAL A 22 -15.62 -6.76 0.07
C VAL A 22 -14.96 -8.13 0.16
N ASN A 23 -15.55 -9.17 -0.45
CA ASN A 23 -15.02 -10.54 -0.37
C ASN A 23 -13.70 -10.66 -1.12
N GLN A 24 -13.62 -10.08 -2.32
CA GLN A 24 -12.38 -10.01 -3.09
C GLN A 24 -11.32 -9.19 -2.34
N THR A 25 -11.72 -8.09 -1.69
CA THR A 25 -10.81 -7.26 -0.91
C THR A 25 -10.21 -8.03 0.27
N ILE A 26 -11.02 -8.77 1.02
CA ILE A 26 -10.55 -9.63 2.12
C ILE A 26 -9.55 -10.66 1.60
N GLN A 27 -9.87 -11.35 0.49
CA GLN A 27 -8.95 -12.32 -0.12
C GLN A 27 -7.64 -11.67 -0.60
N LEU A 28 -7.71 -10.46 -1.16
CA LEU A 28 -6.54 -9.72 -1.63
C LEU A 28 -5.63 -9.31 -0.46
N LEU A 29 -6.19 -8.76 0.60
CA LEU A 29 -5.46 -8.36 1.81
C LEU A 29 -4.84 -9.57 2.50
N PHE A 30 -5.55 -10.70 2.56
CA PHE A 30 -5.00 -11.95 3.09
C PHE A 30 -3.79 -12.45 2.28
N LYS A 31 -3.88 -12.42 0.94
CA LYS A 31 -2.75 -12.76 0.06
C LYS A 31 -1.58 -11.78 0.23
N PHE A 32 -1.87 -10.49 0.39
CA PHE A 32 -0.86 -9.47 0.65
C PHE A 32 -0.12 -9.73 1.97
N GLU A 33 -0.85 -10.02 3.04
CA GLU A 33 -0.27 -10.31 4.35
C GLU A 33 0.65 -11.53 4.28
N GLN A 34 0.21 -12.61 3.62
CA GLN A 34 1.06 -13.78 3.38
C GLN A 34 2.29 -13.47 2.54
N TRP A 35 2.13 -12.68 1.47
CA TRP A 35 3.23 -12.29 0.59
C TRP A 35 4.27 -11.44 1.33
N LYS A 36 3.84 -10.55 2.23
CA LYS A 36 4.72 -9.63 2.98
C LYS A 36 5.84 -10.35 3.72
N PHE A 37 5.51 -11.49 4.34
CA PHE A 37 6.43 -12.29 5.15
C PHE A 37 7.18 -13.38 4.36
N ARG A 38 6.86 -13.58 3.08
CA ARG A 38 7.59 -14.52 2.20
C ARG A 38 8.77 -13.83 1.52
N ASP A 39 9.77 -14.62 1.16
CA ASP A 39 10.87 -14.24 0.25
C ASP A 39 11.58 -12.90 0.57
N ASN A 40 11.58 -12.51 1.85
CA ASN A 40 12.13 -11.22 2.31
C ASN A 40 11.51 -9.99 1.62
N ASN A 41 10.25 -10.06 1.18
CA ASN A 41 9.58 -8.98 0.45
C ASN A 41 9.55 -7.66 1.22
N GLU A 42 9.29 -7.70 2.53
CA GLU A 42 9.33 -6.51 3.38
C GLU A 42 10.75 -5.88 3.42
N GLN A 43 11.79 -6.70 3.50
CA GLN A 43 13.19 -6.25 3.50
C GLN A 43 13.60 -5.70 2.13
N ASN A 44 13.10 -6.30 1.05
CA ASN A 44 13.30 -5.79 -0.31
C ASN A 44 12.66 -4.41 -0.49
N TYR A 45 11.50 -4.16 0.12
CA TYR A 45 10.91 -2.83 0.18
C TYR A 45 11.78 -1.86 0.98
N LYS A 46 12.27 -2.24 2.18
CA LYS A 46 13.14 -1.37 2.99
C LYS A 46 14.37 -0.88 2.23
N LYS A 47 14.96 -1.72 1.36
CA LYS A 47 16.09 -1.33 0.49
C LYS A 47 15.73 -0.28 -0.57
N ARG A 48 14.45 -0.19 -0.96
CA ARG A 48 13.92 0.71 -2.01
C ARG A 48 13.07 1.86 -1.47
N MET A 49 12.89 1.93 -0.14
CA MET A 49 12.00 2.88 0.51
C MET A 49 12.29 4.33 0.11
N ASN A 50 13.57 4.69 -0.08
CA ASN A 50 13.98 6.04 -0.46
C ASN A 50 13.45 6.45 -1.85
N GLU A 51 13.33 5.52 -2.80
CA GLU A 51 12.79 5.82 -4.14
C GLU A 51 11.33 6.29 -4.07
N PHE A 52 10.56 5.79 -3.10
CA PHE A 52 9.20 6.24 -2.84
C PHE A 52 9.18 7.61 -2.15
N LEU A 53 10.06 7.80 -1.17
CA LEU A 53 10.16 9.07 -0.43
C LEU A 53 10.56 10.25 -1.33
N GLU A 54 11.45 10.03 -2.30
CA GLU A 54 11.81 11.05 -3.31
C GLU A 54 10.60 11.50 -4.15
N LYS A 55 9.57 10.66 -4.28
CA LYS A 55 8.30 10.96 -4.94
C LYS A 55 7.21 11.43 -3.97
N ARG A 56 7.56 11.72 -2.71
CA ARG A 56 6.66 12.14 -1.63
C ARG A 56 5.63 11.07 -1.25
N CYS A 57 5.89 9.81 -1.58
CA CYS A 57 5.05 8.68 -1.19
C CYS A 57 5.43 8.21 0.22
N CYS A 58 4.89 8.89 1.25
CA CYS A 58 5.26 8.65 2.65
C CYS A 58 4.49 7.50 3.33
N ASP A 59 3.39 7.01 2.73
CA ASP A 59 2.62 5.89 3.27
C ASP A 59 3.29 4.55 2.92
N HIS A 60 4.05 4.02 3.88
CA HIS A 60 4.83 2.81 3.67
C HIS A 60 3.99 1.55 3.47
N ASN A 61 2.82 1.46 4.08
CA ASN A 61 1.94 0.30 3.93
C ASN A 61 1.34 0.27 2.52
N ILE A 62 0.93 1.43 2.01
CA ILE A 62 0.47 1.56 0.62
C ILE A 62 1.59 1.25 -0.37
N ASN A 63 2.80 1.79 -0.16
CA ASN A 63 3.92 1.52 -1.05
C ASN A 63 4.21 0.01 -1.15
N LEU A 64 4.26 -0.67 -0.01
CA LEU A 64 4.49 -2.10 0.08
C LEU A 64 3.35 -2.91 -0.56
N PHE A 65 2.10 -2.48 -0.36
CA PHE A 65 0.93 -3.08 -1.00
C PHE A 65 0.95 -2.92 -2.53
N LEU A 66 1.34 -1.75 -3.04
CA LEU A 66 1.44 -1.52 -4.47
C LEU A 66 2.56 -2.34 -5.12
N MET A 67 3.67 -2.58 -4.41
CA MET A 67 4.69 -3.52 -4.86
C MET A 67 4.16 -4.96 -5.00
N PHE A 68 3.24 -5.36 -4.11
CA PHE A 68 2.58 -6.66 -4.20
C PHE A 68 1.56 -6.71 -5.35
N PHE A 69 0.70 -5.69 -5.43
CA PHE A 69 -0.44 -5.67 -6.34
C PHE A 69 0.01 -5.53 -7.80
N VAL A 70 1.00 -4.66 -8.04
CA VAL A 70 1.55 -4.42 -9.36
C VAL A 70 2.78 -5.31 -9.55
N LYS A 71 2.55 -6.57 -9.97
CA LYS A 71 3.56 -7.61 -10.17
C LYS A 71 4.57 -7.33 -11.31
N ASN A 72 5.17 -6.13 -11.39
CA ASN A 72 6.24 -5.80 -12.35
C ASN A 72 7.08 -4.58 -11.93
N LYS A 73 8.18 -4.32 -12.67
CA LYS A 73 9.26 -3.34 -12.42
C LYS A 73 8.81 -2.11 -11.61
N ILE A 74 9.57 -1.84 -10.54
CA ILE A 74 9.46 -0.77 -9.50
C ILE A 74 8.76 0.53 -9.91
N LEU A 75 8.98 0.98 -11.16
CA LEU A 75 8.39 2.19 -11.71
C LEU A 75 6.86 2.21 -11.64
N GLU A 76 6.19 1.08 -11.86
CA GLU A 76 4.73 1.02 -11.85
C GLU A 76 4.12 1.15 -10.43
N PRO A 77 4.65 0.45 -9.41
CA PRO A 77 4.29 0.73 -8.01
C PRO A 77 4.48 2.19 -7.59
N ILE A 78 5.58 2.83 -7.99
CA ILE A 78 5.85 4.24 -7.67
C ILE A 78 4.84 5.17 -8.35
N LYS A 79 4.54 4.95 -9.65
CA LYS A 79 3.51 5.72 -10.36
C LYS A 79 2.14 5.58 -9.69
N ALA A 80 1.74 4.35 -9.34
CA ALA A 80 0.47 4.10 -8.66
C ALA A 80 0.41 4.82 -7.29
N SER A 81 1.50 4.79 -6.52
CA SER A 81 1.57 5.48 -5.23
C SER A 81 1.52 7.00 -5.39
N THR A 82 2.18 7.51 -6.43
CA THR A 82 2.15 8.94 -6.78
C THR A 82 0.72 9.37 -7.12
N VAL A 83 -0.01 8.59 -7.93
CA VAL A 83 -1.41 8.89 -8.27
C VAL A 83 -2.31 8.90 -7.03
N LEU A 84 -2.17 7.91 -6.13
CA LEU A 84 -2.94 7.89 -4.88
C LEU A 84 -2.62 9.07 -3.99
N THR A 85 -1.34 9.46 -3.92
CA THR A 85 -0.88 10.62 -3.13
C THR A 85 -1.45 11.92 -3.69
N VAL A 86 -1.39 12.12 -5.02
CA VAL A 86 -1.91 13.31 -5.70
C VAL A 86 -3.43 13.41 -5.59
N ASN A 87 -4.14 12.30 -5.76
CA ASN A 87 -5.60 12.26 -5.63
C ASN A 87 -6.08 12.46 -4.18
N GLY A 88 -5.17 12.36 -3.21
CA GLY A 88 -5.47 12.44 -1.80
C GLY A 88 -6.02 11.11 -1.28
N LEU A 89 -5.40 10.63 -0.20
CA LEU A 89 -5.94 9.50 0.55
C LEU A 89 -7.08 9.99 1.45
N PRO A 90 -8.17 9.22 1.60
CA PRO A 90 -9.34 9.65 2.35
C PRO A 90 -9.10 9.72 3.86
N PHE A 91 -8.09 9.02 4.39
CA PHE A 91 -7.76 8.97 5.80
C PHE A 91 -6.36 9.53 6.05
N VAL A 92 -6.14 10.79 5.69
CA VAL A 92 -4.95 11.53 6.16
C VAL A 92 -5.23 11.98 7.59
N LYS A 93 -4.29 11.77 8.52
CA LYS A 93 -4.35 12.42 9.83
C LYS A 93 -4.42 13.92 9.56
N LYS A 94 -5.53 14.56 9.92
CA LYS A 94 -5.54 16.02 10.00
C LYS A 94 -4.42 16.42 10.94
N ASP A 95 -3.60 17.37 10.52
CA ASP A 95 -2.59 17.97 11.39
C ASP A 95 -3.27 18.30 12.72
N LYS A 96 -2.64 17.84 13.81
CA LYS A 96 -3.13 18.06 15.16
C LYS A 96 -2.80 19.47 15.60
#